data_AF-A0A022S225-F1
#
_entry.id   AF-A0A022S225-F1
#
_cell.length_a   1.000
_cell.length_b   1.000
_cell.length_c   1.000
_cell.angle_alpha   90.00
_cell.angle_beta   90.00
_cell.angle_gamma   90.00
#
_symmetry.space_group_name_H-M   'P 1'
#
loop_
_entity.id
_entity.type
_entity.pdbx_description
1 polymer ?
#
loop_
_entity_poly.entity_id
_entity_poly.type
_entity_poly.pdbx_seq_one_letter_code
_entity_poly.pdbx_strand_id
1 'polypeptide(L)'
;MDNSTQDSHPRADNVVTYDFSHPIYAMAISAADRRRIAVGSYIEDLKNRVDIITFSDDSPSLKPNPSLSFEHPYPPTKLLFHP
;
A
#
# COMPACT_ATOMS: atom_id res chain seq x y z
N MET A 1 -32.08 3.84 -1.00
CA MET A 1 -31.22 4.27 0.13
C MET A 1 -30.76 2.98 0.77
N ASP A 2 -29.73 2.36 0.21
CA ASP A 2 -29.30 1.04 0.63
C ASP A 2 -28.20 1.19 1.66
N ASN A 3 -28.63 1.19 2.92
CA ASN A 3 -27.79 1.21 4.09
C ASN A 3 -27.05 -0.14 4.18
N SER A 4 -25.90 -0.24 3.54
CA SER A 4 -24.99 -1.38 3.74
C SER A 4 -24.40 -1.25 5.14
N THR A 5 -24.98 -2.00 6.07
CA THR A 5 -24.46 -2.23 7.41
C THR A 5 -23.02 -2.69 7.29
N GLN A 6 -22.11 -1.80 7.70
CA GLN A 6 -20.70 -2.10 7.88
C GLN A 6 -20.61 -3.10 9.04
N ASP A 7 -20.49 -4.39 8.71
CA ASP A 7 -20.22 -5.44 9.68
C ASP A 7 -18.95 -5.05 10.45
N SER A 8 -19.16 -4.59 11.69
CA SER A 8 -18.12 -4.28 12.65
C SER A 8 -17.56 -5.59 13.19
N HIS A 9 -16.83 -6.31 12.34
CA HIS A 9 -15.93 -7.34 12.82
C HIS A 9 -15.01 -6.68 13.87
N PRO A 10 -14.85 -7.27 15.07
CA PRO A 10 -13.88 -6.75 16.02
C PRO A 10 -12.54 -6.71 15.30
N ARG A 11 -12.00 -5.50 15.14
CA ARG A 11 -10.72 -5.27 14.45
C ARG A 11 -9.70 -6.15 15.16
N ALA A 12 -9.29 -7.24 14.51
CA ALA A 12 -8.34 -8.14 15.10
C ALA A 12 -7.04 -7.36 15.37
N ASP A 13 -6.45 -7.55 16.55
CA ASP A 13 -5.31 -6.74 17.03
C ASP A 13 -4.08 -6.80 16.11
N ASN A 14 -4.05 -7.78 15.20
CA ASN A 14 -3.02 -8.02 14.20
C ASN A 14 -3.40 -7.55 12.77
N VAL A 15 -4.48 -6.78 12.62
CA VAL A 15 -4.95 -6.28 11.31
C VAL A 15 -4.76 -4.77 11.21
N VAL A 16 -4.00 -4.36 10.20
CA VAL A 16 -3.76 -2.97 9.84
C VAL A 16 -4.34 -2.71 8.46
N THR A 17 -5.15 -1.67 8.35
CA THR A 17 -5.71 -1.20 7.08
C THR A 17 -4.94 0.04 6.63
N TYR A 18 -4.67 0.13 5.34
CA TYR A 18 -4.07 1.29 4.71
C TYR A 18 -4.82 1.60 3.41
N ASP A 19 -5.40 2.79 3.34
CA ASP A 19 -6.12 3.25 2.16
C ASP A 19 -5.17 4.00 1.23
N PHE A 20 -4.92 3.43 0.07
CA PHE A 20 -4.13 4.07 -0.98
C PHE A 20 -5.03 4.93 -1.87
N SER A 21 -4.53 6.09 -2.33
CA SER A 21 -5.34 7.06 -3.09
C SER A 21 -5.83 6.55 -4.45
N HIS A 22 -5.23 5.48 -4.96
CA HIS A 22 -5.57 4.84 -6.22
C HIS A 22 -5.70 3.33 -6.02
N PRO A 23 -6.37 2.59 -6.92
CA PRO A 23 -6.36 1.14 -6.86
C PRO A 23 -4.93 0.59 -6.88
N ILE A 24 -4.64 -0.41 -6.04
CA ILE A 24 -3.34 -1.06 -5.99
C ILE A 24 -3.30 -2.12 -7.09
N TYR A 25 -2.36 -1.97 -8.03
CA TYR A 25 -2.17 -2.90 -9.14
C TYR A 25 -1.11 -3.98 -8.84
N ALA A 26 -0.08 -3.62 -8.08
CA ALA A 26 0.94 -4.54 -7.61
C ALA A 26 1.42 -4.18 -6.20
N MET A 27 1.91 -5.19 -5.49
CA MET A 27 2.44 -5.06 -4.15
C MET A 27 3.62 -6.01 -3.95
N ALA A 28 4.60 -5.59 -3.14
CA ALA A 28 5.70 -6.43 -2.70
C ALA A 28 6.06 -6.13 -1.25
N ILE A 29 6.58 -7.13 -0.53
CA ILE A 29 7.10 -6.96 0.84
C ILE A 29 8.62 -7.15 0.79
N SER A 30 9.35 -6.28 1.47
CA SER A 30 10.81 -6.39 1.52
C SER A 30 11.25 -7.57 2.39
N ALA A 31 12.19 -8.36 1.88
CA ALA A 31 12.80 -9.46 2.63
C ALA A 31 13.83 -8.97 3.66
N ALA A 32 14.57 -7.90 3.32
CA ALA A 32 15.57 -7.29 4.18
C ALA A 32 14.96 -6.46 5.33
N ASP A 33 13.84 -5.79 5.05
CA ASP A 33 13.07 -5.02 6.05
C ASP A 33 11.58 -5.31 5.90
N ARG A 34 11.09 -6.33 6.62
CA ARG A 34 9.70 -6.80 6.58
C ARG A 34 8.67 -5.75 6.99
N ARG A 35 9.10 -4.61 7.52
CA ARG A 35 8.21 -3.48 7.81
C ARG A 35 7.84 -2.69 6.54
N ARG A 36 8.57 -2.86 5.44
CA ARG A 36 8.38 -2.10 4.20
C ARG A 36 7.59 -2.89 3.17
N ILE A 37 6.61 -2.22 2.60
CA ILE A 37 5.76 -2.72 1.52
C ILE A 37 5.83 -1.71 0.37
N ALA A 38 6.12 -2.19 -0.83
CA ALA A 38 5.98 -1.40 -2.04
C ALA A 38 4.56 -1.59 -2.58
N VAL A 39 3.89 -0.49 -2.93
CA VAL A 39 2.57 -0.49 -3.57
C VAL A 39 2.63 0.30 -4.87
N GLY A 40 2.02 -0.23 -5.92
CA GLY A 40 1.96 0.40 -7.24
C GLY A 40 0.53 0.74 -7.62
N SER A 41 0.29 1.94 -8.12
CA SER A 41 -1.05 2.39 -8.52
C SER A 41 -1.52 1.78 -9.85
N TYR A 42 -2.83 1.72 -10.05
CA TYR A 42 -3.46 1.68 -11.37
C TYR A 42 -4.11 3.04 -11.65
N ILE A 43 -3.59 3.74 -12.64
CA ILE A 43 -4.12 5.00 -13.15
C ILE A 43 -4.18 4.88 -14.68
N GLU A 44 -5.32 5.21 -15.28
CA GLU A 44 -5.55 5.20 -16.73
C GLU A 44 -4.93 6.43 -17.42
N ASP A 45 -3.71 6.79 -17.02
CA ASP A 45 -2.87 7.88 -17.52
C ASP A 45 -1.39 7.51 -17.29
N LEU A 46 -0.46 8.32 -17.79
CA LEU A 46 0.98 8.11 -17.66
C LEU A 46 1.57 8.52 -16.30
N LYS A 47 0.72 8.67 -15.29
CA LYS A 47 1.06 9.20 -13.96
C LYS A 47 0.98 8.13 -12.88
N ASN A 48 1.21 6.87 -13.24
CA ASN A 48 1.29 5.81 -12.25
C ASN A 48 2.47 6.08 -11.30
N ARG A 49 2.41 5.50 -10.11
CA ARG A 49 3.45 5.68 -9.10
C ARG A 49 3.66 4.42 -8.30
N VAL A 50 4.86 4.33 -7.75
CA VAL A 50 5.22 3.32 -6.76
C VAL A 50 5.61 4.04 -5.48
N ASP A 51 5.02 3.61 -4.38
CA ASP A 51 5.26 4.14 -3.05
C ASP A 51 5.77 3.04 -2.13
N ILE A 52 6.68 3.40 -1.22
CA ILE A 52 7.05 2.55 -0.09
C ILE A 52 6.28 3.01 1.15
N ILE A 53 5.45 2.12 1.68
CA ILE A 53 4.78 2.28 2.97
C ILE A 53 5.49 1.43 4.03
N THR A 54 5.53 1.92 5.26
CA THR A 54 6.27 1.28 6.37
C THR A 54 5.37 1.13 7.59
N PHE A 55 5.45 -0.02 8.27
CA PHE A 55 4.80 -0.19 9.57
C PHE A 55 5.41 0.76 10.60
N SER A 56 4.56 1.44 11.37
CA SER A 56 4.98 2.30 12.47
C SER A 56 5.43 1.44 13.65
N ASP A 57 6.49 1.86 14.35
CA ASP A 57 6.97 1.15 15.55
C ASP A 57 6.05 1.38 16.76
N ASP A 58 5.41 2.56 16.83
CA ASP A 58 4.61 2.98 17.98
C ASP A 58 3.12 2.60 17.91
N SER A 59 2.62 2.15 16.75
CA SER A 59 1.18 1.92 16.56
C SER A 59 0.89 0.92 15.43
N PRO A 60 -0.26 0.21 15.46
CA PRO A 60 -0.69 -0.69 14.39
C PRO A 60 -1.19 0.13 13.18
N SER A 61 -0.27 0.83 12.52
CA SER A 61 -0.52 1.68 11.36
C SER A 61 0.58 1.55 10.32
N LEU A 62 0.21 1.74 9.06
CA LEU A 62 1.12 1.88 7.93
C LEU A 62 1.23 3.35 7.57
N LYS A 63 2.45 3.83 7.38
CA LYS A 63 2.74 5.22 7.02
C LYS A 63 3.45 5.27 5.67
N PRO A 64 3.00 6.13 4.73
CA PRO A 64 3.76 6.38 3.51
C PRO A 64 5.04 7.14 3.85
N ASN A 65 6.11 6.88 3.09
CA ASN A 65 7.30 7.69 3.12
C ASN A 65 7.40 8.50 1.80
N PRO A 66 7.10 9.82 1.82
CA PRO A 66 7.15 10.65 0.62
C PRO A 66 8.52 10.73 -0.05
N SER A 67 9.61 10.43 0.68
CA SER A 67 10.97 10.37 0.12
C SER A 67 11.27 9.04 -0.56
N LEU A 68 10.40 8.04 -0.42
CA LEU A 68 10.52 6.71 -1.01
C LEU A 68 9.34 6.45 -1.96
N SER A 69 9.14 7.36 -2.90
CA SER A 69 8.18 7.20 -4.00
C SER A 69 8.81 7.63 -5.33
N PHE A 70 8.30 7.07 -6.42
CA PHE A 70 8.70 7.44 -7.77
C PHE A 70 7.57 7.27 -8.77
N GLU A 71 7.60 8.06 -9.84
CA GLU A 71 6.66 7.97 -10.95
C GLU A 71 7.01 6.79 -11.87
N HIS A 72 5.97 6.16 -12.41
CA HIS A 72 6.08 5.09 -13.39
C HIS A 72 5.10 5.37 -14.54
N PRO A 73 5.51 5.35 -15.83
CA PRO A 73 4.63 5.74 -16.93
C PRO A 73 3.40 4.84 -17.13
N TYR A 74 3.42 3.61 -16.64
CA TYR A 74 2.33 2.63 -16.85
C TYR A 74 1.94 1.94 -15.54
N PRO A 75 0.80 1.23 -15.46
CA PRO A 75 0.51 0.42 -14.27
C PRO A 75 1.65 -0.61 -14.02
N PRO A 76 2.29 -0.60 -12.84
CA PRO A 76 3.37 -1.53 -12.54
C PRO A 76 2.79 -2.93 -12.33
N THR A 77 2.96 -3.81 -13.32
CA THR A 77 2.39 -5.17 -13.31
C THR A 77 3.07 -6.11 -12.30
N LYS A 78 4.28 -5.78 -11.86
CA LYS A 78 5.06 -6.56 -10.89
C LYS A 78 6.03 -5.65 -10.13
N LEU A 79 6.10 -5.85 -8.81
CA LEU A 79 7.08 -5.21 -7.94
C LEU A 79 7.90 -6.29 -7.23
N LEU A 80 9.19 -6.03 -7.05
CA LEU A 80 10.10 -6.89 -6.30
C LEU A 80 11.14 -6.01 -5.59
N PHE A 81 11.48 -6.38 -4.37
CA PHE A 81 12.67 -5.85 -3.71
C PHE A 81 13.88 -6.66 -4.15
N HIS A 82 15.01 -5.97 -4.28
CA HIS A 82 16.30 -6.67 -4.36
C HIS A 82 16.53 -7.41 -3.03
N PRO A 83 16.97 -8.68 -3.05
CA PRO A 83 17.23 -9.46 -1.84
C PRO A 83 18.36 -8.88 -0.99
#